data_AF-A0A7X8CHQ0-F1
#
_entry.id   AF-A0A7X8CHQ0-F1
#
_cell.length_a   1.000
_cell.length_b   1.000
_cell.length_c   1.000
_cell.angle_alpha   90.00
_cell.angle_beta   90.00
_cell.angle_gamma   90.00
#
_symmetry.space_group_name_H-M   'P 1'
#
loop_
_entity.id
_entity.type
_entity.pdbx_description
1 polymer ?
#
loop_
_entity_poly.entity_id
_entity_poly.type
_entity_poly.pdbx_seq_one_letter_code
_entity_poly.pdbx_strand_id
1 'polypeptide(L)'
;MKLDRQNKLILLTSSIIIAIGAIVFGILWATIGTMSLFLGWLLGSLIGVAGFFLIVIQTNNLNPNVGKPLIWGMGAFFIRFILYGAGLLLAALLTKYVEPEIFNIFAVFGGYIPPRLSIYIVTFVSGKTKLSFNKPIETEVKEIIQEEESNESMD
;
A
#
# COMPACT_ATOMS: atom_id res chain seq x y z
N MET A 1 -9.98 -16.16 -4.46
CA MET A 1 -9.96 -14.73 -4.85
C MET A 1 -9.12 -14.60 -6.10
N LYS A 2 -9.69 -14.27 -7.27
CA LYS A 2 -8.89 -14.09 -8.49
C LYS A 2 -8.14 -12.77 -8.38
N LEU A 3 -6.80 -12.80 -8.38
CA LEU A 3 -6.01 -11.58 -8.53
C LEU A 3 -6.15 -11.07 -9.97
N ASP A 4 -6.52 -9.80 -10.09
CA ASP A 4 -6.46 -9.08 -11.36
C ASP A 4 -5.01 -8.95 -11.86
N ARG A 5 -4.85 -8.61 -13.13
CA ARG A 5 -3.53 -8.48 -13.76
C ARG A 5 -2.66 -7.43 -13.05
N GLN A 6 -3.27 -6.37 -12.49
CA GLN A 6 -2.55 -5.31 -11.79
C GLN A 6 -2.01 -5.77 -10.44
N ASN A 7 -2.80 -6.45 -9.60
CA ASN A 7 -2.30 -6.95 -8.31
C ASN A 7 -1.20 -8.00 -8.50
N LYS A 8 -1.26 -8.81 -9.57
CA LYS A 8 -0.16 -9.74 -9.91
C LYS A 8 1.13 -9.00 -10.24
N LEU A 9 1.06 -7.92 -11.02
CA LEU A 9 2.23 -7.10 -11.33
C LEU A 9 2.80 -6.44 -10.08
N ILE A 10 1.94 -5.88 -9.21
CA ILE A 10 2.37 -5.26 -7.95
C ILE A 10 3.07 -6.28 -7.05
N LEU A 11 2.51 -7.49 -6.90
CA LEU A 11 3.16 -8.56 -6.14
C LEU A 11 4.49 -8.97 -6.74
N LEU A 12 4.59 -9.10 -8.07
CA LEU A 12 5.83 -9.46 -8.74
C LEU A 12 6.90 -8.39 -8.53
N THR A 13 6.57 -7.11 -8.71
CA THR A 13 7.49 -6.00 -8.43
C THR A 13 7.88 -5.97 -6.95
N SER A 14 6.94 -6.26 -6.04
CA SER A 14 7.22 -6.32 -4.60
C SER A 14 8.21 -7.43 -4.28
N SER A 15 8.01 -8.61 -4.85
CA SER A 15 8.93 -9.75 -4.69
C SER A 15 10.34 -9.43 -5.18
N ILE A 16 10.47 -8.71 -6.30
CA ILE A 16 11.77 -8.26 -6.80
C ILE A 16 12.44 -7.30 -5.81
N ILE A 17 11.71 -6.28 -5.31
CA ILE A 17 12.27 -5.33 -4.34
C ILE A 17 12.65 -6.03 -3.04
N ILE A 18 11.84 -6.98 -2.56
CA ILE A 18 12.13 -7.78 -1.37
C ILE A 18 13.38 -8.63 -1.61
N ALA A 19 13.53 -9.25 -2.77
CA ALA A 19 14.70 -10.05 -3.13
C ALA A 19 15.98 -9.19 -3.18
N ILE A 20 15.91 -8.00 -3.79
CA ILE A 20 17.02 -7.04 -3.79
C ILE A 20 17.38 -6.64 -2.36
N GLY A 21 16.39 -6.29 -1.54
CA GLY A 21 16.60 -5.97 -0.13
C GLY A 21 17.24 -7.13 0.64
N ALA A 22 16.78 -8.36 0.43
CA ALA A 22 17.34 -9.55 1.06
C ALA A 22 18.82 -9.76 0.69
N ILE A 23 19.21 -9.48 -0.56
CA ILE A 23 20.61 -9.52 -1.00
C ILE A 23 21.42 -8.44 -0.28
N VAL A 24 20.92 -7.19 -0.27
CA VAL A 24 21.60 -6.05 0.38
C VAL A 24 21.80 -6.31 1.87
N PHE A 25 20.73 -6.68 2.59
CA PHE A 25 20.81 -6.97 4.01
C PHE A 25 21.57 -8.26 4.32
N GLY A 26 21.60 -9.23 3.39
CA GLY A 26 22.44 -10.42 3.50
C GLY A 26 23.93 -10.10 3.41
N ILE A 27 24.34 -9.22 2.50
CA ILE A 27 25.72 -8.73 2.40
C ILE A 27 26.10 -7.90 3.65
N LEU A 28 25.20 -7.04 4.12
CA LEU A 28 25.41 -6.27 5.36
C LEU A 28 25.55 -7.19 6.57
N TRP A 29 24.76 -8.26 6.64
CA TRP A 29 24.92 -9.27 7.67
C TRP A 29 26.30 -9.95 7.58
N ALA A 30 26.73 -10.37 6.39
CA ALA A 30 28.03 -11.02 6.21
C ALA A 30 29.23 -10.11 6.56
N THR A 31 29.07 -8.79 6.46
CA THR A 31 30.14 -7.81 6.71
C THR A 31 30.14 -7.24 8.14
N ILE A 32 28.96 -7.01 8.72
CA ILE A 32 28.78 -6.38 10.05
C ILE A 32 28.59 -7.43 11.15
N GLY A 33 28.21 -8.66 10.79
CA GLY A 33 28.00 -9.77 11.74
C GLY A 33 26.65 -9.71 12.49
N THR A 34 25.83 -8.69 12.26
CA THR A 34 24.52 -8.54 12.93
C THR A 34 23.38 -9.09 12.07
N MET A 35 22.67 -10.12 12.54
CA MET A 35 21.48 -10.67 11.87
C MET A 35 20.24 -9.78 12.02
N SER A 36 20.25 -8.83 12.96
CA SER A 36 19.11 -7.98 13.33
C SER A 36 18.54 -7.18 12.17
N LEU A 37 19.40 -6.67 11.28
CA LEU A 37 19.03 -5.92 10.09
C LEU A 37 18.32 -6.80 9.06
N PHE A 38 18.87 -7.99 8.77
CA PHE A 38 18.30 -8.92 7.82
C PHE A 38 16.95 -9.47 8.29
N LEU A 39 16.90 -9.94 9.54
CA LEU A 39 15.67 -10.46 10.14
C LEU A 39 14.61 -9.37 10.28
N GLY A 40 15.01 -8.15 10.65
CA GLY A 40 14.10 -7.01 10.71
C GLY A 40 13.49 -6.71 9.35
N TRP A 41 14.32 -6.60 8.30
CA TRP A 41 13.84 -6.40 6.93
C TRP A 41 12.87 -7.49 6.48
N LEU A 42 13.20 -8.76 6.75
CA LEU A 42 12.39 -9.90 6.36
C LEU A 42 11.01 -9.87 7.05
N LEU A 43 10.99 -9.66 8.36
CA LEU A 43 9.75 -9.53 9.14
C LEU A 43 8.91 -8.36 8.63
N GLY A 44 9.53 -7.21 8.42
CA GLY A 44 8.90 -6.03 7.84
C GLY A 44 8.28 -6.34 6.48
N SER A 45 9.02 -7.00 5.60
CA SER A 45 8.58 -7.37 4.24
C SER A 45 7.38 -8.31 4.25
N LEU A 46 7.37 -9.32 5.12
CA LEU A 46 6.25 -10.25 5.27
C LEU A 46 4.98 -9.53 5.73
N ILE A 47 5.11 -8.67 6.74
CA ILE A 47 4.01 -7.85 7.23
C ILE A 47 3.56 -6.86 6.16
N GLY A 48 4.48 -6.29 5.40
CA GLY A 48 4.20 -5.45 4.25
C GLY A 48 3.29 -6.15 3.23
N VAL A 49 3.65 -7.37 2.84
CA VAL A 49 2.90 -8.19 1.88
C VAL A 49 1.52 -8.56 2.43
N ALA A 50 1.43 -8.95 3.70
CA ALA A 50 0.13 -9.17 4.37
C ALA A 50 -0.72 -7.89 4.37
N GLY A 51 -0.11 -6.74 4.66
CA GLY A 51 -0.76 -5.43 4.57
C GLY A 51 -1.23 -5.09 3.16
N PHE A 52 -0.52 -5.52 2.12
CA PHE A 52 -0.95 -5.36 0.72
C PHE A 52 -2.21 -6.16 0.42
N PHE A 53 -2.34 -7.40 0.91
CA PHE A 53 -3.58 -8.16 0.76
C PHE A 53 -4.78 -7.45 1.41
N LEU A 54 -4.57 -6.81 2.56
CA LEU A 54 -5.60 -5.98 3.19
C LEU A 54 -5.97 -4.76 2.34
N ILE A 55 -5.01 -4.14 1.63
CA ILE A 55 -5.31 -3.09 0.64
C ILE A 55 -6.19 -3.63 -0.47
N VAL A 56 -5.88 -4.82 -1.02
CA VAL A 56 -6.70 -5.42 -2.08
C VAL A 56 -8.13 -5.69 -1.60
N ILE A 57 -8.30 -6.17 -0.37
CA ILE A 57 -9.62 -6.36 0.24
C ILE A 57 -10.32 -5.01 0.42
N GLN A 58 -9.62 -3.99 0.93
CA GLN A 58 -10.15 -2.66 1.12
C GLN A 58 -10.63 -2.05 -0.21
N THR A 59 -9.79 -2.02 -1.25
CA THR A 59 -10.12 -1.48 -2.57
C THR A 59 -11.31 -2.19 -3.21
N ASN A 60 -11.40 -3.51 -3.07
CA ASN A 60 -12.51 -4.28 -3.65
C ASN A 60 -13.86 -4.05 -2.95
N ASN A 61 -13.85 -3.71 -1.65
CA ASN A 61 -15.07 -3.44 -0.89
C ASN A 61 -15.45 -1.96 -0.89
N LEU A 62 -14.50 -1.05 -1.12
CA LEU A 62 -14.74 0.39 -1.26
C LEU A 62 -15.13 0.79 -2.69
N ASN A 63 -15.02 -0.10 -3.66
CA ASN A 63 -15.44 0.19 -5.03
C ASN A 63 -16.98 0.30 -5.08
N PRO A 64 -17.54 1.49 -5.38
CA PRO A 64 -19.00 1.71 -5.36
C PRO A 64 -19.73 0.83 -6.37
N ASN A 65 -19.05 0.38 -7.43
CA ASN A 65 -19.61 -0.46 -8.48
C ASN A 65 -19.79 -1.94 -8.08
N VAL A 66 -19.34 -2.34 -6.89
CA VAL A 66 -19.29 -3.76 -6.48
C VAL A 66 -20.39 -4.10 -5.44
N GLY A 67 -21.15 -3.10 -4.96
CA GLY A 67 -22.31 -3.31 -4.09
C GLY A 67 -22.00 -4.02 -2.75
N LYS A 68 -20.72 -4.02 -2.34
CA LYS A 68 -20.26 -4.73 -1.14
C LYS A 68 -20.34 -3.85 0.11
N PRO A 69 -20.41 -4.45 1.31
CA PRO A 69 -20.56 -3.69 2.53
C PRO A 69 -19.28 -2.89 2.82
N LEU A 70 -19.44 -1.56 2.95
CA LEU A 70 -18.40 -0.61 3.35
C LEU A 70 -17.61 -1.04 4.60
N ILE A 71 -18.29 -1.75 5.52
CA ILE A 71 -17.74 -2.21 6.80
C ILE A 71 -16.53 -3.15 6.63
N TRP A 72 -16.49 -3.96 5.58
CA TRP A 72 -15.35 -4.84 5.30
C TRP A 72 -14.12 -4.05 4.81
N GLY A 73 -14.35 -2.96 4.07
CA GLY A 73 -13.30 -2.04 3.66
C GLY A 73 -12.69 -1.29 4.85
N MET A 74 -13.54 -0.78 5.75
CA MET A 74 -13.09 -0.12 6.98
C MET A 74 -12.39 -1.10 7.94
N GLY A 75 -12.91 -2.33 8.10
CA GLY A 75 -12.28 -3.35 8.93
C GLY A 75 -10.86 -3.69 8.44
N ALA A 76 -10.68 -3.87 7.13
CA ALA A 76 -9.37 -4.12 6.55
C ALA A 76 -8.35 -2.98 6.81
N PHE A 77 -8.83 -1.73 6.83
CA PHE A 77 -8.00 -0.57 7.17
C PHE A 77 -7.48 -0.62 8.62
N PHE A 78 -8.35 -0.87 9.60
CA PHE A 78 -7.94 -0.95 11.01
C PHE A 78 -7.04 -2.15 11.28
N ILE A 79 -7.37 -3.32 10.72
CA ILE A 79 -6.54 -4.52 10.84
C ILE A 79 -5.13 -4.25 10.31
N ARG A 80 -5.01 -3.50 9.21
CA ARG A 80 -3.70 -3.13 8.64
C ARG A 80 -2.88 -2.25 9.57
N PHE A 81 -3.50 -1.29 10.25
CA PHE A 81 -2.82 -0.46 11.25
C PHE A 81 -2.35 -1.29 12.44
N ILE A 82 -3.20 -2.18 12.95
CA ILE A 82 -2.85 -3.09 14.03
C ILE A 82 -1.70 -4.00 13.61
N LEU A 83 -1.70 -4.51 12.37
CA LEU A 83 -0.66 -5.39 11.85
C LEU A 83 0.70 -4.69 11.78
N TYR A 84 0.77 -3.45 11.26
CA TYR A 84 2.01 -2.68 11.26
C TYR A 84 2.46 -2.30 12.67
N GLY A 85 1.53 -1.88 13.54
CA GLY A 85 1.82 -1.55 14.93
C GLY A 85 2.35 -2.76 15.71
N ALA A 86 1.72 -3.92 15.55
CA ALA A 86 2.14 -5.17 16.17
C ALA A 86 3.54 -5.60 15.69
N GLY A 87 3.85 -5.42 14.40
CA GLY A 87 5.18 -5.69 13.86
C GLY A 87 6.28 -4.84 14.49
N LEU A 88 6.05 -3.53 14.62
CA LEU A 88 7.00 -2.62 15.26
C LEU A 88 7.10 -2.87 16.77
N LEU A 89 5.98 -3.16 17.43
CA LEU A 89 5.96 -3.50 18.84
C LEU A 89 6.72 -4.81 19.11
N LEU A 90 6.50 -5.83 18.28
CA LEU A 90 7.22 -7.10 18.37
C LEU A 90 8.73 -6.88 18.18
N ALA A 91 9.11 -6.06 17.20
CA ALA A 91 10.50 -5.68 16.99
C ALA A 91 11.06 -5.01 18.24
N ALA A 92 10.38 -3.98 18.78
CA ALA A 92 10.85 -3.24 19.95
C ALA A 92 10.97 -4.10 21.22
N LEU A 93 10.02 -5.01 21.44
CA LEU A 93 10.07 -5.95 22.56
C LEU A 93 11.26 -6.91 22.41
N LEU A 94 11.47 -7.45 21.22
CA LEU A 94 12.56 -8.40 20.99
C LEU A 94 13.93 -7.73 20.93
N THR A 95 14.02 -6.46 20.52
CA THR A 95 15.25 -5.66 20.69
C THR A 95 15.56 -5.44 22.18
N LYS A 96 14.54 -5.19 23.01
CA LYS A 96 14.74 -4.85 24.43
C LYS A 96 15.03 -6.05 25.32
N TYR A 97 14.41 -7.19 25.06
CA TYR A 97 14.38 -8.34 25.98
C TYR A 97 15.21 -9.55 25.52
N VAL A 98 15.80 -9.51 24.32
CA VAL A 98 16.58 -10.65 23.80
C VAL A 98 17.94 -10.20 23.29
N GLU A 99 19.00 -10.74 23.90
CA GLU A 99 20.37 -10.63 23.41
C GLU A 99 20.79 -11.95 22.76
N PRO A 100 21.42 -11.93 21.56
CA PRO A 100 21.68 -10.76 20.71
C PRO A 100 20.40 -10.22 20.06
N GLU A 101 20.41 -8.92 19.71
CA GLU A 101 19.26 -8.26 19.07
C GLU A 101 18.76 -9.06 17.87
N ILE A 102 17.53 -9.57 17.93
CA ILE A 102 16.96 -10.41 16.86
C ILE A 102 16.39 -9.56 15.73
N PHE A 103 15.70 -8.46 16.06
CA PHE A 103 15.05 -7.60 15.08
C PHE A 103 15.49 -6.15 15.26
N ASN A 104 15.92 -5.52 14.17
CA ASN A 104 16.13 -4.09 14.13
C ASN A 104 14.83 -3.37 13.73
N ILE A 105 14.36 -2.45 14.58
CA ILE A 105 13.08 -1.73 14.39
C ILE A 105 13.09 -0.94 13.07
N PHE A 106 14.20 -0.28 12.72
CA PHE A 106 14.30 0.49 11.48
C PHE A 106 14.28 -0.41 10.25
N ALA A 107 14.91 -1.60 10.33
CA ALA A 107 14.84 -2.57 9.25
C ALA A 107 13.41 -3.13 9.08
N VAL A 108 12.67 -3.36 10.16
CA VAL A 108 11.24 -3.72 10.11
C VAL A 108 10.41 -2.63 9.45
N PHE A 109 10.62 -1.37 9.84
CA PHE A 109 9.94 -0.24 9.22
C PHE A 109 10.27 -0.13 7.71
N GLY A 110 11.54 -0.29 7.35
CA GLY A 110 11.99 -0.32 5.97
C GLY A 110 11.30 -1.44 5.16
N GLY A 111 11.12 -2.61 5.77
CA GLY A 111 10.43 -3.74 5.15
C GLY A 111 8.94 -3.48 4.84
N TYR A 112 8.30 -2.43 5.38
CA TYR A 112 6.93 -2.06 4.98
C TYR A 112 6.84 -1.34 3.64
N ILE A 113 7.97 -0.87 3.12
CA ILE A 113 8.06 -0.04 1.92
C ILE A 113 7.85 -0.82 0.60
N PRO A 114 8.40 -2.03 0.38
CA PRO A 114 8.37 -2.71 -0.92
C PRO A 114 6.98 -2.78 -1.58
N PRO A 115 5.89 -3.16 -0.88
CA PRO A 115 4.57 -3.20 -1.51
C PRO A 115 4.03 -1.81 -1.86
N ARG A 116 4.33 -0.77 -1.06
CA ARG A 116 3.94 0.61 -1.36
C ARG A 116 4.69 1.16 -2.56
N LEU A 117 6.00 0.93 -2.60
CA LEU A 117 6.86 1.33 -3.71
C LEU A 117 6.44 0.62 -5.00
N SER A 118 6.06 -0.66 -4.91
CA SER A 118 5.56 -1.42 -6.05
C SER A 118 4.25 -0.90 -6.61
N ILE A 119 3.30 -0.49 -5.75
CA ILE A 119 2.08 0.20 -6.20
C ILE A 119 2.45 1.46 -6.99
N TYR A 120 3.36 2.28 -6.47
CA TYR A 120 3.79 3.51 -7.12
C TYR A 120 4.45 3.24 -8.49
N ILE A 121 5.41 2.33 -8.54
CA ILE A 121 6.12 1.94 -9.77
C ILE A 121 5.13 1.40 -10.80
N VAL A 122 4.28 0.44 -10.43
CA VAL A 122 3.32 -0.16 -11.37
C VAL A 122 2.31 0.88 -11.86
N THR A 123 1.85 1.79 -10.99
CA THR A 123 0.91 2.86 -11.39
C THR A 123 1.57 3.84 -12.37
N PHE A 124 2.81 4.24 -12.10
CA PHE A 124 3.61 5.11 -12.95
C PHE A 124 3.89 4.48 -14.31
N VAL A 125 4.40 3.24 -14.33
CA VAL A 125 4.71 2.50 -15.56
C VAL A 125 3.45 2.19 -16.38
N SER A 126 2.32 1.93 -15.72
CA SER A 126 1.05 1.66 -16.41
C SER A 126 0.39 2.92 -17.00
N GLY A 127 0.99 4.11 -16.83
CA GLY A 127 0.43 5.37 -17.34
C GLY A 127 -0.94 5.73 -16.76
N LYS A 128 -1.36 5.11 -15.65
CA LYS A 128 -2.64 5.37 -14.98
C LYS A 128 -2.62 6.63 -14.10
N THR A 129 -1.56 7.44 -14.19
CA THR A 129 -1.51 8.84 -13.75
C THR A 129 -2.36 9.74 -14.66
N LYS A 130 -3.62 9.36 -14.94
CA LYS A 130 -4.64 10.38 -15.20
C LYS A 130 -5.16 10.84 -13.84
N LEU A 131 -4.40 11.73 -13.20
CA LEU A 131 -5.00 12.73 -12.33
C LEU A 131 -6.00 13.50 -13.20
N SER A 132 -7.27 13.09 -13.14
CA SER A 132 -8.39 13.84 -13.67
C SER A 132 -8.62 15.08 -12.80
N PHE A 133 -7.67 16.01 -12.83
CA PHE A 133 -7.89 17.39 -12.37
C PHE A 133 -8.42 18.30 -13.50
N ASN A 134 -8.89 17.69 -14.60
CA ASN A 134 -9.49 18.43 -15.69
C ASN A 134 -10.74 17.70 -16.20
N LYS A 135 -11.77 17.62 -15.36
CA LYS A 135 -13.09 17.95 -15.89
C LYS A 135 -13.12 19.48 -15.86
N PRO A 136 -13.03 20.18 -16.99
CA PRO A 136 -13.19 21.61 -16.98
C PRO A 136 -14.58 21.90 -16.43
N ILE A 137 -14.62 22.70 -15.37
CA ILE A 137 -15.81 23.29 -14.75
C ILE A 137 -16.75 23.91 -15.81
N GLU A 138 -16.24 24.18 -17.01
CA GLU A 138 -16.99 24.66 -18.18
C GLU A 138 -18.15 23.76 -18.64
N THR A 139 -18.18 22.46 -18.34
CA THR A 139 -19.32 21.62 -18.75
C THR A 139 -20.52 21.78 -17.81
N GLU A 140 -20.28 21.89 -16.50
CA GLU A 140 -21.36 22.15 -15.52
C GLU A 140 -21.89 23.59 -15.64
N VAL A 141 -21.02 24.58 -15.88
CA VAL A 141 -21.47 25.98 -16.04
C VAL A 141 -22.32 26.16 -17.29
N LYS A 142 -22.07 25.42 -18.39
CA LYS A 142 -22.89 25.50 -19.60
C LYS A 142 -24.26 24.83 -19.46
N GLU A 143 -24.36 23.74 -18.71
CA GLU A 143 -25.66 23.13 -18.38
C GLU A 143 -26.51 24.04 -17.50
N ILE A 144 -25.91 24.68 -16.49
CA ILE A 144 -26.61 25.60 -15.58
C ILE A 144 -27.09 26.87 -16.31
N ILE A 145 -26.27 27.46 -17.19
CA ILE A 145 -26.66 28.65 -17.95
C ILE A 145 -27.78 28.34 -18.97
N GLN A 146 -27.79 27.14 -19.58
CA GLN A 146 -28.88 26.73 -20.47
C GLN A 146 -30.19 26.46 -19.71
N GLU A 147 -30.14 25.97 -18.48
CA GLU A 147 -31.33 25.82 -17.63
C GLU A 147 -31.91 27.17 -17.19
N GLU A 148 -31.07 28.18 -16.90
CA GLU A 148 -31.55 29.53 -16.58
C GLU A 148 -32.17 30.24 -17.80
N GLU A 149 -31.53 30.22 -18.97
CA GLU A 149 -32.08 30.86 -20.18
C GLU A 149 -33.39 30.20 -20.67
N SER A 150 -33.57 28.89 -20.45
CA SER A 150 -34.82 28.21 -20.82
C SER A 150 -35.99 28.55 -19.89
N ASN A 151 -35.73 28.82 -18.60
CA ASN A 151 -36.76 29.20 -17.63
C ASN A 151 -37.17 30.68 -17.73
N GLU A 152 -36.26 31.58 -18.13
CA GLU A 152 -36.60 33.00 -18.36
C GLU A 152 -37.44 33.25 -19.62
N SER A 153 -37.53 32.29 -20.54
CA SER A 153 -38.34 32.40 -21.77
C SER A 153 -39.79 31.92 -21.63
N MET A 154 -40.19 31.49 -20.43
CA MET A 154 -41.55 31.01 -20.12
C MET A 154 -42.36 31.95 -19.21
N ASP A 155 -41.80 33.10 -18.80
CA ASP A 155 -42.51 34.21 -18.16
C ASP A 155 -42.74 35.38 -19.15
#